data_AF-A0A445BUV6-F1
#
_entry.id   AF-A0A445BUV6-F1
#
_cell.length_a   1.000
_cell.length_b   1.000
_cell.length_c   1.000
_cell.angle_alpha   90.00
_cell.angle_beta   90.00
_cell.angle_gamma   90.00
#
_symmetry.space_group_name_H-M   'P 1'
#
loop_
_entity.id
_entity.type
_entity.pdbx_description
1 polymer ?
#
loop_
_entity_poly.entity_id
_entity_poly.type
_entity_poly.pdbx_seq_one_letter_code
_entity_poly.pdbx_strand_id
1 'polypeptide(L)'
;MKWDVGRGKISSEAEMKRKARKRNMCQGPLGDIIFFPNLPHRHYILLYRFLIKAQLGEYDAIHVRRGDKIKTRKDRFGVARSLHPHLDRDTRAEFILCRIAKWVPPGRTLFIASNERSPGFFSPLAVRYKMAYSSNYSHLLDPLIENNYELFMVERLIMMGAKTFIRTFKEDDMDLSLTDDPKKNTKVWQIPVYTADEPC
;
A
#
# COMPACT_ATOMS: atom_id res chain seq x y z
N MET A 1 3.38 -6.08 11.40
CA MET A 1 4.65 -6.75 11.06
C MET A 1 5.73 -5.68 11.07
N LYS A 2 6.70 -5.76 11.99
CA LYS A 2 7.67 -4.69 12.27
C LYS A 2 8.81 -4.72 11.26
N TRP A 3 9.03 -3.63 10.54
CA TRP A 3 10.36 -3.25 10.07
C TRP A 3 11.03 -2.45 11.19
N ASP A 4 11.60 -3.14 12.18
CA ASP A 4 12.46 -2.55 13.22
C ASP A 4 13.90 -2.57 12.68
N VAL A 5 14.40 -1.41 12.23
CA VAL A 5 15.81 -1.27 11.80
C VAL A 5 16.68 -1.06 13.05
N GLY A 6 17.06 -2.18 13.67
CA GLY A 6 18.06 -2.22 14.72
C GLY A 6 19.47 -1.95 14.17
N ARG A 7 20.17 -1.00 14.79
CA ARG A 7 21.56 -0.59 14.52
C ARG A 7 22.53 -1.79 14.51
N GLY A 8 23.40 -1.88 13.50
CA GLY A 8 24.51 -2.84 13.49
C GLY A 8 25.52 -2.64 12.35
N LYS A 9 26.64 -1.94 12.68
CA LYS A 9 27.95 -1.86 12.00
C LYS A 9 28.01 -1.33 10.55
N ILE A 10 28.57 -0.12 10.44
CA ILE A 10 29.09 0.47 9.20
C ILE A 10 30.30 -0.38 8.76
N SER A 11 30.09 -1.30 7.81
CA SER A 11 31.19 -1.94 7.09
C SER A 11 31.75 -0.96 6.06
N SER A 12 33.08 -0.81 6.02
CA SER A 12 33.75 0.14 5.13
C SER A 12 33.42 -0.13 3.65
N GLU A 13 33.42 0.93 2.84
CA GLU A 13 33.08 0.91 1.42
C GLU A 13 33.91 -0.10 0.60
N ALA A 14 35.13 -0.40 1.06
CA ALA A 14 36.03 -1.41 0.48
C ALA A 14 35.51 -2.85 0.66
N GLU A 15 34.79 -3.13 1.75
CA GLU A 15 34.21 -4.45 2.05
C GLU A 15 32.93 -4.68 1.23
N MET A 16 32.15 -3.62 1.00
CA MET A 16 31.03 -3.60 0.04
C MET A 16 31.50 -3.87 -1.39
N LYS A 17 32.59 -3.22 -1.85
CA LYS A 17 33.16 -3.44 -3.18
C LYS A 17 33.74 -4.85 -3.34
N ARG A 18 34.26 -5.48 -2.28
CA ARG A 18 34.70 -6.89 -2.28
C ARG A 18 33.54 -7.88 -2.36
N LYS A 19 32.41 -7.61 -1.69
CA LYS A 19 31.18 -8.42 -1.82
C LYS A 19 30.53 -8.26 -3.21
N ALA A 20 30.58 -7.07 -3.79
CA ALA A 20 30.06 -6.82 -5.14
C ALA A 20 30.86 -7.57 -6.23
N ARG A 21 32.17 -7.74 -6.05
CA ARG A 21 33.05 -8.43 -7.02
C ARG A 21 32.95 -9.95 -7.02
N LYS A 22 32.14 -10.56 -6.14
CA LYS A 22 31.96 -12.01 -6.02
C LYS A 22 30.59 -12.54 -6.50
N ARG A 23 29.77 -11.72 -7.16
CA ARG A 23 28.60 -12.19 -7.93
C ARG A 23 28.94 -12.25 -9.42
N ASN A 24 29.85 -13.17 -9.76
CA ASN A 24 29.82 -13.80 -11.08
C ASN A 24 28.68 -14.82 -11.04
N MET A 25 27.67 -14.69 -11.89
CA MET A 25 27.09 -15.88 -12.52
C MET A 25 26.21 -15.54 -13.72
N CYS A 26 26.53 -16.19 -14.82
CA CYS A 26 25.72 -16.28 -16.03
C CYS A 26 24.81 -17.53 -15.94
N GLN A 27 23.55 -17.32 -16.36
CA GLN A 27 22.53 -18.22 -16.92
C GLN A 27 21.91 -19.39 -16.12
N GLY A 28 20.57 -19.43 -16.13
CA GLY A 28 19.71 -20.61 -15.96
C GLY A 28 18.41 -20.47 -16.78
N PRO A 29 17.76 -21.57 -17.24
CA PRO A 29 16.69 -21.53 -18.25
C PRO A 29 15.27 -21.34 -17.68
N LEU A 30 15.09 -21.24 -16.36
CA LEU A 30 13.79 -21.14 -15.71
C LEU A 30 13.93 -20.31 -14.43
N GLY A 31 13.39 -19.09 -14.42
CA GLY A 31 12.93 -18.45 -13.18
C GLY A 31 13.87 -17.49 -12.44
N ASP A 32 15.08 -17.21 -12.91
CA ASP A 32 15.95 -16.21 -12.27
C ASP A 32 15.79 -14.82 -12.91
N ILE A 33 15.51 -13.82 -12.08
CA ILE A 33 15.47 -12.42 -12.50
C ILE A 33 16.86 -12.00 -12.92
N ILE A 34 17.04 -11.74 -14.22
CA ILE A 34 18.32 -11.29 -14.78
C ILE A 34 18.60 -9.88 -14.25
N PHE A 35 19.52 -9.77 -13.29
CA PHE A 35 20.04 -8.50 -12.82
C PHE A 35 21.09 -7.99 -13.81
N PHE A 36 20.70 -7.06 -14.68
CA PHE A 36 21.58 -6.29 -15.56
C PHE A 36 22.41 -5.25 -14.77
N PRO A 37 23.71 -5.46 -14.53
CA PRO A 37 24.52 -4.63 -13.63
C PRO A 37 24.61 -3.14 -14.04
N ASN A 38 24.27 -2.80 -15.28
CA ASN A 38 24.31 -1.44 -15.83
C ASN A 38 22.93 -0.78 -15.96
N LEU A 39 21.85 -1.46 -15.58
CA LEU A 39 20.51 -0.91 -15.70
C LEU A 39 20.23 0.05 -14.52
N PRO A 40 19.83 1.32 -14.78
CA PRO A 40 19.53 2.24 -13.69
C PRO A 40 18.38 1.72 -12.83
N HIS A 41 18.47 1.88 -11.50
CA HIS A 41 17.49 1.40 -10.50
C HIS A 41 16.02 1.61 -10.89
N ARG A 42 15.72 2.80 -11.46
CA ARG A 42 14.38 3.16 -11.97
C ARG A 42 13.80 2.16 -12.98
N HIS A 43 14.62 1.54 -13.82
CA HIS A 43 14.14 0.59 -14.82
C HIS A 43 13.87 -0.79 -14.21
N TYR A 44 14.56 -1.17 -13.14
CA TYR A 44 14.19 -2.35 -12.37
C TYR A 44 12.81 -2.16 -11.74
N ILE A 45 12.56 -1.01 -11.12
CA ILE A 45 11.23 -0.68 -10.59
C ILE A 45 10.13 -0.86 -11.66
N LEU A 46 10.40 -0.44 -12.89
CA LEU A 46 9.47 -0.65 -14.02
C LEU A 46 9.32 -2.14 -14.39
N LEU A 47 10.42 -2.88 -14.48
CA LEU A 47 10.42 -4.32 -14.83
C LEU A 47 9.66 -5.14 -13.79
N TYR A 48 9.97 -4.95 -12.51
CA TYR A 48 9.34 -5.70 -11.41
C TYR A 48 7.85 -5.41 -11.29
N ARG A 49 7.44 -4.15 -11.55
CA ARG A 49 6.02 -3.81 -11.71
C ARG A 49 5.37 -4.68 -12.79
N PHE A 50 5.98 -4.87 -13.95
CA PHE A 50 5.40 -5.73 -15.00
C PHE A 50 5.27 -7.19 -14.55
N LEU A 51 6.28 -7.73 -13.86
CA LEU A 51 6.23 -9.10 -13.34
C LEU A 51 5.08 -9.29 -12.34
N ILE A 52 4.95 -8.37 -11.38
CA ILE A 52 3.87 -8.44 -10.38
C ILE A 52 2.51 -8.29 -11.03
N LYS A 53 2.36 -7.37 -11.99
CA LYS A 53 1.12 -7.22 -12.75
C LYS A 53 0.74 -8.49 -13.52
N ALA A 54 1.72 -9.18 -14.11
CA ALA A 54 1.47 -10.43 -14.80
C ALA A 54 0.97 -11.53 -13.84
N GLN A 55 1.51 -11.60 -12.63
CA GLN A 55 1.04 -12.53 -11.59
C GLN A 55 -0.34 -12.15 -11.01
N LEU A 56 -0.67 -10.85 -10.93
CA LEU A 56 -1.97 -10.37 -10.48
C LEU A 56 -3.10 -10.63 -11.49
N GLY A 57 -2.79 -10.63 -12.79
CA GLY A 57 -3.78 -10.71 -13.86
C GLY A 57 -4.63 -9.44 -13.96
N GLU A 58 -5.95 -9.59 -14.10
CA GLU A 58 -6.88 -8.48 -13.94
C GLU A 58 -7.20 -8.24 -12.45
N TYR A 59 -7.01 -6.99 -12.01
CA TYR A 59 -7.25 -6.61 -10.62
C TYR A 59 -7.74 -5.17 -10.51
N ASP A 60 -8.34 -4.90 -9.36
CA ASP A 60 -8.69 -3.58 -8.86
C ASP A 60 -7.79 -3.25 -7.68
N ALA A 61 -7.60 -1.97 -7.39
CA ALA A 61 -6.68 -1.53 -6.35
C ALA A 61 -7.32 -0.52 -5.40
N ILE A 62 -7.04 -0.69 -4.10
CA ILE A 62 -7.34 0.29 -3.07
C ILE A 62 -6.06 0.78 -2.40
N HIS A 63 -5.97 2.09 -2.20
CA HIS A 63 -4.95 2.70 -1.37
C HIS A 63 -5.57 3.12 -0.03
N VAL A 64 -5.03 2.64 1.08
CA VAL A 64 -5.53 2.92 2.43
C VAL A 64 -4.45 3.59 3.29
N ARG A 65 -4.54 4.91 3.41
CA ARG A 65 -3.66 5.78 4.20
C ARG A 65 -4.30 6.11 5.54
N ARG A 66 -4.08 5.26 6.54
CA ARG A 66 -4.71 5.33 7.86
C ARG A 66 -3.73 5.67 8.98
N GLY A 67 -2.61 4.94 9.07
CA GLY A 67 -1.75 4.90 10.26
C GLY A 67 -1.13 6.23 10.68
N ASP A 68 -0.83 7.12 9.73
CA ASP A 68 -0.30 8.48 10.00
C ASP A 68 -1.39 9.55 10.06
N LYS A 69 -2.60 9.23 9.60
CA LYS A 69 -3.70 10.17 9.38
C LYS A 69 -4.74 10.15 10.48
N ILE A 70 -4.93 9.02 11.15
CA ILE A 70 -5.75 8.95 12.38
C ILE A 70 -4.97 9.64 13.50
N LYS A 71 -5.30 10.91 13.73
CA LYS A 71 -4.78 11.71 14.84
C LYS A 71 -5.96 12.21 15.64
N THR A 72 -6.00 11.86 16.92
CA THR A 72 -7.01 12.34 17.85
C THR A 72 -6.39 13.24 18.91
N ARG A 73 -7.15 14.26 19.32
CA ARG A 73 -6.81 15.15 20.44
C ARG A 73 -8.04 15.37 21.30
N LYS A 74 -7.88 15.44 22.62
CA LYS A 74 -8.95 15.89 23.52
C LYS A 74 -9.00 17.41 23.57
N ASP A 75 -10.20 17.97 23.44
CA ASP A 75 -10.43 19.40 23.69
C ASP A 75 -10.49 19.71 25.20
N ARG A 76 -10.74 20.97 25.55
CA ARG A 76 -10.83 21.44 26.96
C ARG A 76 -11.93 20.76 27.77
N PHE A 77 -12.90 20.13 27.11
CA PHE A 77 -14.01 19.40 27.71
C PHE A 77 -13.79 17.89 27.71
N GLY A 78 -12.60 17.43 27.29
CA GLY A 78 -12.26 16.00 27.22
C GLY A 78 -12.80 15.28 25.99
N VAL A 79 -13.47 15.97 25.07
CA VAL A 79 -14.08 15.37 23.86
C VAL A 79 -13.00 15.10 22.82
N ALA A 80 -12.98 13.89 22.27
CA ALA A 80 -12.05 13.52 21.21
C ALA A 80 -12.38 14.26 19.91
N ARG A 81 -11.34 14.79 19.26
CA ARG A 81 -11.43 15.45 17.97
C ARG A 81 -10.45 14.83 16.98
N SER A 82 -10.85 14.75 15.71
CA SER A 82 -10.03 14.30 14.58
C SER A 82 -9.97 15.38 13.49
N LEU A 83 -8.89 15.36 12.70
CA LEU A 83 -8.76 16.18 11.49
C LEU A 83 -9.47 15.56 10.27
N HIS A 84 -9.69 14.25 10.33
CA HIS A 84 -10.43 13.47 9.35
C HIS A 84 -11.50 12.69 10.13
N PRO A 85 -12.70 13.28 10.30
CA PRO A 85 -13.73 12.72 11.18
C PRO A 85 -14.26 11.36 10.71
N HIS A 86 -14.26 11.07 9.41
CA HIS A 86 -14.84 9.83 8.86
C HIS A 86 -13.78 8.78 8.52
N LEU A 87 -12.51 9.18 8.38
CA LEU A 87 -11.43 8.29 7.95
C LEU A 87 -11.36 6.95 8.70
N ASP A 88 -11.48 6.95 10.02
CA ASP A 88 -11.40 5.70 10.79
C ASP A 88 -12.55 4.75 10.46
N ARG A 89 -13.78 5.28 10.36
CA ARG A 89 -14.98 4.52 10.01
C ARG A 89 -14.86 3.98 8.58
N ASP A 90 -14.63 4.88 7.63
CA ASP A 90 -14.70 4.58 6.19
C ASP A 90 -13.61 3.61 5.72
N THR A 91 -12.51 3.47 6.48
CA THR A 91 -11.41 2.55 6.16
C THR A 91 -11.49 1.20 6.89
N ARG A 92 -12.52 0.96 7.72
CA ARG A 92 -12.78 -0.39 8.26
C ARG A 92 -13.34 -1.30 7.19
N ALA A 93 -13.11 -2.61 7.35
CA ALA A 93 -13.42 -3.59 6.32
C ALA A 93 -14.91 -3.59 5.94
N GLU A 94 -15.82 -3.50 6.90
CA GLU A 94 -17.26 -3.44 6.69
C GLU A 94 -17.68 -2.23 5.82
N PHE A 95 -17.14 -1.03 6.09
CA PHE A 95 -17.44 0.16 5.30
C PHE A 95 -16.77 0.13 3.93
N ILE A 96 -15.55 -0.41 3.84
CA ILE A 96 -14.87 -0.63 2.56
C ILE A 96 -15.73 -1.55 1.68
N LEU A 97 -16.20 -2.70 2.20
CA LEU A 97 -17.05 -3.63 1.45
C LEU A 97 -18.27 -2.92 0.86
N CYS A 98 -18.95 -2.10 1.67
CA CYS A 98 -20.16 -1.41 1.25
C CYS A 98 -19.85 -0.29 0.23
N ARG A 99 -18.77 0.46 0.43
CA ARG A 99 -18.35 1.55 -0.47
C ARG A 99 -17.92 1.02 -1.84
N ILE A 100 -17.04 0.01 -1.86
CA ILE A 100 -16.43 -0.47 -3.11
C ILE A 100 -17.35 -1.38 -3.92
N ALA A 101 -18.40 -1.97 -3.32
CA ALA A 101 -19.37 -2.81 -4.04
C ALA A 101 -20.07 -2.07 -5.20
N LYS A 102 -20.10 -0.73 -5.16
CA LYS A 102 -20.63 0.12 -6.24
C LYS A 102 -19.76 0.08 -7.51
N TRP A 103 -18.48 -0.26 -7.38
CA TRP A 103 -17.49 -0.14 -8.45
C TRP A 103 -16.79 -1.45 -8.78
N VAL A 104 -16.58 -2.31 -7.78
CA VAL A 104 -15.83 -3.55 -7.89
C VAL A 104 -16.76 -4.75 -7.62
N PRO A 105 -17.10 -5.52 -8.67
CA PRO A 105 -17.87 -6.75 -8.53
C PRO A 105 -17.22 -7.76 -7.58
N PRO A 106 -18.00 -8.56 -6.83
CA PRO A 106 -17.47 -9.62 -5.98
C PRO A 106 -16.70 -10.67 -6.79
N GLY A 107 -15.75 -11.35 -6.14
CA GLY A 107 -14.89 -12.39 -6.72
C GLY A 107 -13.64 -11.88 -7.43
N ARG A 108 -13.52 -10.56 -7.64
CA ARG A 108 -12.34 -9.93 -8.27
C ARG A 108 -11.12 -9.90 -7.34
N THR A 109 -9.95 -9.78 -7.95
CA THR A 109 -8.68 -9.56 -7.24
C THR A 109 -8.58 -8.11 -6.80
N LEU A 110 -8.39 -7.89 -5.51
CA LEU A 110 -8.26 -6.57 -4.91
C LEU A 110 -6.85 -6.42 -4.33
N PHE A 111 -6.02 -5.61 -5.00
CA PHE A 111 -4.71 -5.23 -4.53
C PHE A 111 -4.83 -4.12 -3.47
N ILE A 112 -4.25 -4.34 -2.29
CA ILE A 112 -4.36 -3.42 -1.15
C ILE A 112 -2.97 -2.87 -0.80
N ALA A 113 -2.77 -1.57 -1.06
CA ALA A 113 -1.61 -0.84 -0.57
C ALA A 113 -2.02 -0.04 0.68
N SER A 114 -1.44 -0.36 1.84
CA SER A 114 -1.81 0.27 3.09
C SER A 114 -0.62 0.48 4.03
N ASN A 115 -0.71 1.54 4.84
CA ASN A 115 0.19 1.76 5.97
C ASN A 115 -0.43 1.34 7.33
N GLU A 116 -1.49 0.53 7.31
CA GLU A 116 -2.07 -0.07 8.50
C GLU A 116 -1.07 -1.01 9.19
N ARG A 117 -0.97 -0.91 10.52
CA ARG A 117 0.01 -1.67 11.31
C ARG A 117 -0.54 -3.01 11.80
N SER A 118 -1.86 -3.09 11.95
CA SER A 118 -2.56 -4.23 12.51
C SER A 118 -2.60 -5.36 11.47
N PRO A 119 -1.93 -6.51 11.74
CA PRO A 119 -1.95 -7.63 10.80
C PRO A 119 -3.38 -8.17 10.66
N GLY A 120 -3.76 -8.53 9.45
CA GLY A 120 -5.10 -9.08 9.19
C GLY A 120 -6.25 -8.07 9.31
N PHE A 121 -5.97 -6.76 9.44
CA PHE A 121 -7.01 -5.72 9.52
C PHE A 121 -8.02 -5.78 8.37
N PHE A 122 -7.56 -6.09 7.16
CA PHE A 122 -8.40 -6.21 5.97
C PHE A 122 -8.90 -7.64 5.71
N SER A 123 -8.62 -8.60 6.59
CA SER A 123 -9.05 -10.00 6.41
C SER A 123 -10.56 -10.17 6.17
N PRO A 124 -11.48 -9.35 6.73
CA PRO A 124 -12.91 -9.49 6.42
C PRO A 124 -13.25 -9.21 4.95
N LEU A 125 -12.40 -8.50 4.20
CA LEU A 125 -12.60 -8.29 2.76
C LEU A 125 -12.53 -9.60 1.96
N ALA A 126 -11.85 -10.63 2.49
CA ALA A 126 -11.71 -11.94 1.87
C ALA A 126 -13.05 -12.66 1.64
N VAL A 127 -14.11 -12.25 2.35
CA VAL A 127 -15.48 -12.78 2.15
C VAL A 127 -15.99 -12.50 0.74
N ARG A 128 -15.60 -11.37 0.12
CA ARG A 128 -16.07 -10.97 -1.21
C ARG A 128 -14.98 -10.86 -2.26
N TYR A 129 -13.72 -10.68 -1.87
CA TYR A 129 -12.63 -10.37 -2.81
C TYR A 129 -11.41 -11.25 -2.59
N LYS A 130 -10.66 -11.52 -3.66
CA LYS A 130 -9.35 -12.18 -3.58
C LYS A 130 -8.31 -11.13 -3.24
N MET A 131 -7.77 -11.18 -2.02
CA MET A 131 -6.85 -10.15 -1.55
C MET A 131 -5.44 -10.37 -2.10
N ALA A 132 -4.79 -9.29 -2.53
CA ALA A 132 -3.38 -9.27 -2.89
C ALA A 132 -2.66 -8.10 -2.21
N TYR A 133 -1.44 -8.35 -1.75
CA TYR A 133 -0.58 -7.38 -1.06
C TYR A 133 0.82 -7.43 -1.64
N SER A 134 1.59 -6.35 -1.48
CA SER A 134 3.01 -6.32 -1.84
C SER A 134 3.81 -7.44 -1.17
N SER A 135 3.46 -7.81 0.06
CA SER A 135 4.11 -8.90 0.79
C SER A 135 3.93 -10.28 0.15
N ASN A 136 2.90 -10.50 -0.69
CA ASN A 136 2.75 -11.74 -1.44
C ASN A 136 3.85 -11.90 -2.51
N TYR A 137 4.51 -10.80 -2.87
CA TYR A 137 5.55 -10.72 -3.89
C TYR A 137 6.93 -10.41 -3.29
N SER A 138 7.15 -10.67 -2.00
CA SER A 138 8.42 -10.35 -1.32
C SER A 138 9.64 -10.97 -2.02
N HIS A 139 9.52 -12.18 -2.56
CA HIS A 139 10.58 -12.82 -3.34
C HIS A 139 11.03 -12.00 -4.58
N LEU A 140 10.14 -11.20 -5.16
CA LEU A 140 10.46 -10.25 -6.23
C LEU A 140 10.92 -8.91 -5.64
N LEU A 141 10.31 -8.47 -4.55
CA LEU A 141 10.52 -7.13 -4.02
C LEU A 141 11.78 -6.99 -3.17
N ASP A 142 12.12 -7.98 -2.35
CA ASP A 142 13.23 -7.96 -1.40
C ASP A 142 14.61 -7.71 -2.06
N PRO A 143 14.90 -8.26 -3.26
CA PRO A 143 16.16 -7.93 -3.96
C PRO A 143 16.22 -6.51 -4.53
N LEU A 144 15.07 -5.85 -4.72
CA LEU A 144 14.94 -4.55 -5.35
C LEU A 144 14.80 -3.41 -4.33
N ILE A 145 14.08 -3.64 -3.24
CA ILE A 145 13.65 -2.61 -2.31
C ILE A 145 14.66 -2.49 -1.18
N GLU A 146 15.32 -1.35 -1.09
CA GLU A 146 16.21 -1.01 0.01
C GLU A 146 15.49 -0.25 1.13
N ASN A 147 14.38 0.42 0.81
CA ASN A 147 13.67 1.29 1.74
C ASN A 147 12.16 1.41 1.45
N ASN A 148 11.41 1.93 2.42
CA ASN A 148 9.95 2.09 2.32
C ASN A 148 9.50 3.06 1.20
N TYR A 149 10.37 3.98 0.77
CA TYR A 149 10.05 4.89 -0.33
C TYR A 149 10.01 4.15 -1.67
N GLU A 150 10.95 3.23 -1.90
CA GLU A 150 10.96 2.39 -3.10
C GLU A 150 9.78 1.43 -3.14
N LEU A 151 9.42 0.84 -2.00
CA LEU A 151 8.19 0.06 -1.87
C LEU A 151 6.96 0.88 -2.27
N PHE A 152 6.86 2.10 -1.73
CA PHE A 152 5.77 3.01 -2.08
C PHE A 152 5.75 3.34 -3.59
N MET A 153 6.92 3.51 -4.22
CA MET A 153 7.02 3.75 -5.66
C MET A 153 6.52 2.56 -6.48
N VAL A 154 6.89 1.33 -6.11
CA VAL A 154 6.44 0.11 -6.77
C VAL A 154 4.93 -0.09 -6.58
N GLU A 155 4.43 0.05 -5.35
CA GLU A 155 2.99 -0.02 -5.04
C GLU A 155 2.20 0.98 -5.87
N ARG A 156 2.69 2.23 -5.98
CA ARG A 156 2.06 3.26 -6.79
C ARG A 156 1.96 2.85 -8.26
N LEU A 157 3.02 2.25 -8.82
CA LEU A 157 3.02 1.80 -10.21
C LEU A 157 2.13 0.57 -10.47
N ILE A 158 1.96 -0.30 -9.47
CA ILE A 158 1.00 -1.40 -9.49
C ILE A 158 -0.42 -0.80 -9.48
N MET A 159 -0.73 0.07 -8.52
CA MET A 159 -2.07 0.70 -8.44
C MET A 159 -2.46 1.48 -9.70
N MET A 160 -1.53 2.23 -10.30
CA MET A 160 -1.75 2.92 -11.59
C MET A 160 -2.01 1.96 -12.76
N GLY A 161 -1.75 0.68 -12.58
CA GLY A 161 -1.99 -0.38 -13.55
C GLY A 161 -3.28 -1.16 -13.35
N ALA A 162 -4.06 -0.86 -12.30
CA ALA A 162 -5.33 -1.52 -11.98
C ALA A 162 -6.46 -1.07 -12.92
N LYS A 163 -7.51 -1.89 -13.03
CA LYS A 163 -8.71 -1.55 -13.80
C LYS A 163 -9.49 -0.44 -13.11
N THR A 164 -9.77 -0.61 -11.81
CA THR A 164 -10.35 0.41 -10.95
C THR A 164 -9.38 0.74 -9.83
N PHE A 165 -9.08 2.03 -9.65
CA PHE A 165 -8.21 2.51 -8.58
C PHE A 165 -9.01 3.41 -7.62
N ILE A 166 -9.07 3.02 -6.35
CA ILE A 166 -9.82 3.70 -5.30
C ILE A 166 -8.84 4.24 -4.27
N ARG A 167 -8.85 5.55 -4.08
CA ARG A 167 -7.98 6.26 -3.15
C ARG A 167 -8.57 6.26 -1.74
N THR A 168 -7.75 6.59 -0.75
CA THR A 168 -8.25 6.84 0.60
C THR A 168 -9.14 8.07 0.60
N PHE A 169 -8.58 9.21 0.20
CA PHE A 169 -9.22 10.53 0.22
C PHE A 169 -9.67 10.91 -1.18
N LYS A 170 -10.72 11.72 -1.26
CA LYS A 170 -11.12 12.40 -2.49
C LYS A 170 -10.09 13.50 -2.81
N GLU A 171 -9.52 13.47 -4.02
CA GLU A 171 -8.64 14.54 -4.53
C GLU A 171 -9.38 15.37 -5.57
N ASP A 172 -9.99 14.70 -6.57
CA ASP A 172 -10.82 15.31 -7.60
C ASP A 172 -12.27 14.77 -7.60
N ASP A 173 -13.20 15.44 -8.29
CA ASP A 173 -14.60 15.00 -8.35
C ASP A 173 -14.84 13.69 -9.09
N MET A 174 -13.91 13.33 -9.98
CA MET A 174 -13.95 12.09 -10.75
C MET A 174 -13.22 10.92 -10.06
N ASP A 175 -12.52 11.18 -8.96
CA ASP A 175 -11.78 10.15 -8.24
C ASP A 175 -12.72 9.26 -7.42
N LEU A 176 -12.45 7.96 -7.44
CA LEU A 176 -13.07 7.03 -6.50
C LEU A 176 -12.33 7.09 -5.17
N SER A 177 -13.06 7.31 -4.07
CA SER A 177 -12.48 7.39 -2.73
C SER A 177 -13.24 6.56 -1.70
N LEU A 178 -12.49 6.09 -0.70
CA LEU A 178 -13.05 5.40 0.46
C LEU A 178 -13.74 6.37 1.42
N THR A 179 -13.16 7.55 1.63
CA THR A 179 -13.73 8.63 2.43
C THR A 179 -13.96 9.89 1.62
N ASP A 180 -14.98 10.64 2.02
CA ASP A 180 -15.31 11.97 1.50
C ASP A 180 -14.52 13.08 2.21
N ASP A 181 -13.72 12.73 3.24
CA ASP A 181 -12.82 13.67 3.90
C ASP A 181 -11.75 14.20 2.91
N PRO A 182 -11.41 15.50 2.97
CA PRO A 182 -10.38 16.07 2.11
C PRO A 182 -8.99 15.53 2.48
N LYS A 183 -8.15 15.26 1.47
CA LYS A 183 -6.76 14.78 1.68
C LYS A 183 -5.89 15.76 2.45
N LYS A 184 -6.02 17.06 2.13
CA LYS A 184 -5.34 18.14 2.83
C LYS A 184 -6.13 18.46 4.10
N ASN A 185 -5.41 18.56 5.22
CA ASN A 185 -6.02 18.92 6.48
C ASN A 185 -6.55 20.36 6.43
N THR A 186 -7.83 20.55 6.76
CA THR A 186 -8.48 21.86 6.89
C THR A 186 -8.05 22.63 8.15
N LYS A 187 -7.24 22.01 9.02
CA LYS A 187 -6.86 22.43 10.39
C LYS A 187 -8.05 22.55 11.34
N VAL A 188 -9.23 22.09 10.91
CA VAL A 188 -10.45 22.08 11.72
C VAL A 188 -10.55 20.73 12.43
N TRP A 189 -10.58 20.78 13.75
CA TRP A 189 -10.73 19.60 14.61
C TRP A 189 -12.21 19.30 14.84
N GLN A 190 -12.68 18.18 14.32
CA GLN A 190 -14.09 17.78 14.30
C GLN A 190 -14.33 16.55 15.18
N ILE A 191 -15.59 16.29 15.55
CA ILE A 191 -15.95 15.08 16.29
C ILE A 191 -15.81 13.88 15.33
N PRO A 192 -15.07 12.82 15.69
CA PRO A 192 -15.00 11.62 14.88
C PRO A 192 -16.38 10.97 14.74
N VAL A 193 -16.67 10.46 13.54
CA VAL A 193 -17.91 9.77 13.22
C VAL A 193 -17.63 8.28 13.11
N TYR A 194 -18.37 7.48 13.87
CA TYR A 194 -18.21 6.01 13.90
C TYR A 194 -19.46 5.27 13.42
N THR A 195 -20.60 5.96 13.36
CA THR A 195 -21.88 5.40 12.92
C THR A 195 -21.97 5.43 11.40
N ALA A 196 -22.64 4.42 10.84
CA ALA A 196 -23.06 4.45 9.45
C ALA A 196 -24.23 5.42 9.29
N ASP A 197 -24.18 6.24 8.24
CA ASP A 197 -25.31 7.13 7.89
C ASP A 197 -26.43 6.34 7.19
N GLU A 198 -26.07 5.26 6.49
CA GLU A 198 -27.00 4.33 5.84
C GLU A 198 -26.55 2.87 6.07
N PRO A 199 -27.48 1.93 6.31
CA PRO A 199 -27.16 0.51 6.32
C PRO A 199 -26.83 0.05 4.90
N CYS A 200 -25.75 -0.71 4.80
CA CYS A 200 -25.55 -1.65 3.70
C CYS A 200 -26.09 -3.03 4.06
#